data_AF-A0A926GHU3-F1
#
_entry.id   AF-A0A926GHU3-F1
#
_cell.length_a   1.000
_cell.length_b   1.000
_cell.length_c   1.000
_cell.angle_alpha   90.00
_cell.angle_beta   90.00
_cell.angle_gamma   90.00
#
_symmetry.space_group_name_H-M   'P 1'
#
loop_
_entity.id
_entity.type
_entity.pdbx_description
1 polymer ?
#
loop_
_entity_poly.entity_id
_entity_poly.type
_entity_poly.pdbx_seq_one_letter_code
_entity_poly.pdbx_strand_id
1 'polypeptide(L)'
;MVFDEAYREYLDPALAFDPCAIMREAGLDWISLRTFSKAYGLAGGRVGYGLCASPALTRALHKTRNPFAVKAFAGAAARAALQDQAHLARTVALARSERARLSAVLTAAGHEVVPSQANFLFFRTPTRPRISPRRCGVGACWSRAGKSRLPWTGPASPSPPRPKTTPSWMPCPRRKRCRSPAPR
;
A
#
# COMPACT_ATOMS: atom_id res chain seq x y z
N MET A 1 -2.55 -18.59 -17.07
CA MET A 1 -2.52 -18.21 -15.64
C MET A 1 -2.00 -16.78 -15.48
N VAL A 2 -2.47 -16.03 -14.47
CA VAL A 2 -1.92 -14.70 -14.15
C VAL A 2 -1.39 -14.72 -12.71
N PHE A 3 -0.12 -14.39 -12.52
CA PHE A 3 0.52 -14.26 -11.22
C PHE A 3 0.68 -12.78 -10.88
N ASP A 4 0.07 -12.33 -9.78
CA ASP A 4 0.33 -11.01 -9.23
C ASP A 4 1.52 -11.09 -8.24
N GLU A 5 2.69 -10.69 -8.71
CA GLU A 5 3.94 -10.69 -7.97
C GLU A 5 4.22 -9.32 -7.29
N ALA A 6 3.19 -8.55 -6.96
CA ALA A 6 3.35 -7.20 -6.38
C ALA A 6 4.18 -7.11 -5.09
N TYR A 7 4.33 -8.22 -4.35
CA TYR A 7 5.10 -8.29 -3.10
C TYR A 7 6.37 -9.15 -3.21
N ARG A 8 6.78 -9.53 -4.42
CA ARG A 8 7.89 -10.48 -4.64
C ARG A 8 9.19 -10.03 -3.99
N GLU A 9 9.49 -8.75 -3.97
CA GLU A 9 10.72 -8.22 -3.39
C GLU A 9 10.82 -8.46 -1.88
N TYR A 10 9.69 -8.66 -1.18
CA TYR A 10 9.68 -8.91 0.26
C TYR A 10 9.77 -10.39 0.63
N LEU A 11 9.53 -11.30 -0.32
CA LEU A 11 9.50 -12.74 -0.11
C LEU A 11 10.86 -13.23 0.40
N ASP A 12 10.84 -13.99 1.51
CA ASP A 12 12.03 -14.64 2.03
C ASP A 12 12.74 -15.45 0.93
N PRO A 13 14.06 -15.28 0.72
CA PRO A 13 14.80 -16.07 -0.26
C PRO A 13 14.64 -17.58 -0.08
N ALA A 14 14.45 -18.06 1.16
CA ALA A 14 14.23 -19.49 1.43
C ALA A 14 12.87 -20.01 0.92
N LEU A 15 11.91 -19.11 0.69
CA LEU A 15 10.58 -19.42 0.14
C LEU A 15 10.45 -18.98 -1.32
N ALA A 16 11.51 -18.45 -1.92
CA ALA A 16 11.49 -17.98 -3.29
C ALA A 16 11.31 -19.15 -4.26
N PHE A 17 10.33 -19.03 -5.15
CA PHE A 17 10.11 -19.96 -6.25
C PHE A 17 9.85 -19.18 -7.54
N ASP A 18 10.08 -19.83 -8.69
CA ASP A 18 9.81 -19.23 -10.00
C ASP A 18 8.55 -19.87 -10.63
N PRO A 19 7.36 -19.26 -10.45
CA PRO A 19 6.14 -19.75 -11.07
C PRO A 19 6.22 -19.75 -12.60
N CYS A 20 7.01 -18.84 -13.18
CA CYS A 20 7.13 -18.71 -14.63
C CYS A 20 7.94 -19.88 -15.22
N ALA A 21 8.94 -20.37 -14.50
CA ALA A 21 9.69 -21.58 -14.88
C ALA A 21 8.79 -22.81 -14.90
N ILE A 22 8.01 -23.05 -13.84
CA ILE A 22 7.09 -24.19 -13.72
C ILE A 22 6.08 -24.18 -14.88
N MET A 23 5.48 -23.01 -15.17
CA MET A 23 4.51 -22.90 -16.25
C MET A 23 5.15 -23.10 -17.63
N ARG A 24 6.40 -22.66 -17.81
CA ARG A 24 7.17 -22.90 -19.03
C ARG A 24 7.44 -24.39 -19.24
N GLU A 25 7.86 -25.10 -18.20
CA GLU A 25 8.08 -26.55 -18.24
C GLU A 25 6.80 -27.33 -18.54
N ALA A 26 5.66 -26.88 -17.99
CA ALA A 26 4.35 -27.46 -18.27
C ALA A 26 3.78 -27.10 -19.66
N GLY A 27 4.45 -26.22 -20.43
CA GLY A 27 3.96 -25.77 -21.74
C GLY A 27 2.68 -24.94 -21.67
N LEU A 28 2.40 -24.28 -20.55
CA LEU A 28 1.17 -23.52 -20.31
C LEU A 28 1.40 -22.01 -20.45
N ASP A 29 0.38 -21.28 -20.93
CA ASP A 29 0.43 -19.82 -21.02
C ASP A 29 0.34 -19.15 -19.64
N TRP A 30 1.18 -18.14 -19.42
CA TRP A 30 1.28 -17.40 -18.17
C TRP A 30 1.60 -15.91 -18.38
N ILE A 31 1.21 -15.10 -17.39
CA ILE A 31 1.58 -13.69 -17.25
C ILE A 31 1.99 -13.48 -15.79
N SER A 32 3.16 -12.91 -15.53
CA SER A 32 3.56 -12.41 -14.21
C SER A 32 3.50 -10.88 -14.21
N LEU A 33 2.82 -10.30 -13.22
CA LEU A 33 2.66 -8.86 -13.05
C LEU A 33 3.53 -8.38 -11.89
N ARG A 34 4.32 -7.32 -12.11
CA ARG A 34 5.16 -6.69 -11.11
C ARG A 34 4.89 -5.20 -11.02
N THR A 35 5.15 -4.62 -9.85
CA THR A 35 4.80 -3.23 -9.56
C THR A 35 5.96 -2.45 -8.96
N PHE A 36 6.05 -1.17 -9.32
CA PHE A 36 6.94 -0.22 -8.65
C PHE A 36 6.29 0.44 -7.42
N SER A 37 5.04 0.09 -7.10
CA SER A 37 4.28 0.76 -6.04
C SER A 37 4.69 0.39 -4.62
N LYS A 38 5.46 -0.69 -4.44
CA LYS A 38 5.77 -1.26 -3.12
C LYS A 38 7.23 -1.01 -2.76
N ALA A 39 8.11 -1.99 -2.95
CA ALA A 39 9.51 -1.92 -2.54
C ALA A 39 10.29 -0.78 -3.23
N TYR A 40 9.91 -0.42 -4.44
CA TYR A 40 10.50 0.69 -5.20
C TYR A 40 9.95 2.08 -4.85
N GLY A 41 8.91 2.20 -4.00
CA GLY A 41 8.42 3.48 -3.50
C GLY A 41 7.66 4.38 -4.51
N LEU A 42 7.35 3.90 -5.72
CA LEU A 42 6.70 4.70 -6.77
C LEU A 42 5.18 4.52 -6.83
N ALA A 43 4.51 4.45 -5.68
CA ALA A 43 3.05 4.22 -5.60
C ALA A 43 2.24 5.25 -6.41
N GLY A 44 2.64 6.53 -6.36
CA GLY A 44 2.02 7.62 -7.12
C GLY A 44 2.38 7.63 -8.62
N GLY A 45 3.47 6.96 -9.01
CA GLY A 45 3.90 6.86 -10.41
C GLY A 45 2.97 6.00 -11.27
N ARG A 46 2.17 5.11 -10.65
CA ARG A 46 1.23 4.19 -11.32
C ARG A 46 1.90 3.41 -12.46
N VAL A 47 3.10 2.91 -12.21
CA VAL A 47 3.91 2.16 -13.18
C VAL A 47 4.13 0.73 -12.67
N GLY A 48 4.07 -0.22 -13.61
CA GLY A 48 4.27 -1.63 -13.41
C GLY A 48 4.62 -2.28 -14.75
N TYR A 49 4.99 -3.55 -14.72
CA TYR A 49 5.37 -4.29 -15.90
C TYR A 49 4.88 -5.74 -15.81
N GLY A 50 4.72 -6.38 -16.97
CA GLY A 50 4.30 -7.76 -17.07
C GLY A 50 5.34 -8.58 -17.83
N LEU A 51 5.65 -9.78 -17.34
CA LEU A 51 6.37 -10.82 -18.06
C LEU A 51 5.33 -11.77 -18.65
N CYS A 52 5.43 -12.08 -19.94
CA CYS A 52 4.46 -12.93 -20.63
C CYS A 52 5.16 -14.17 -21.19
N ALA A 53 4.44 -15.30 -21.21
CA ALA A 53 4.94 -16.57 -21.75
C ALA A 53 5.36 -16.49 -23.22
N SER A 54 4.63 -15.70 -24.03
CA SER A 54 4.88 -15.61 -25.46
C SER A 54 4.75 -14.18 -26.02
N PRO A 55 5.44 -13.88 -27.14
CA PRO A 55 5.26 -12.63 -27.87
C PRO A 55 3.84 -12.46 -28.42
N ALA A 56 3.17 -13.57 -28.77
CA ALA A 56 1.79 -13.55 -29.25
C ALA A 56 0.83 -13.00 -28.19
N LEU A 57 0.98 -13.46 -26.94
CA LEU A 57 0.21 -12.97 -25.80
C LEU A 57 0.49 -11.49 -25.52
N THR A 58 1.76 -11.08 -25.57
CA THR A 58 2.16 -9.67 -25.41
C THR A 58 1.51 -8.78 -26.47
N ARG A 59 1.51 -9.20 -27.74
CA ARG A 59 0.86 -8.47 -28.84
C ARG A 59 -0.65 -8.37 -28.62
N ALA A 60 -1.29 -9.44 -28.16
CA ALA A 60 -2.72 -9.43 -27.85
C ALA A 60 -3.06 -8.41 -26.76
N LEU A 61 -2.27 -8.35 -25.68
CA LEU A 61 -2.43 -7.36 -24.61
C LEU A 61 -2.20 -5.93 -25.08
N HIS A 62 -1.25 -5.71 -26.00
CA HIS A 62 -1.00 -4.37 -26.55
C HIS A 62 -2.17 -3.84 -27.38
N LYS A 63 -3.03 -4.69 -27.95
CA LYS A 63 -4.23 -4.26 -28.71
C LYS A 63 -5.28 -3.59 -27.83
N THR A 64 -5.35 -3.94 -26.54
CA THR A 64 -6.32 -3.38 -25.59
C THR A 64 -5.73 -2.25 -24.74
N ARG A 65 -4.45 -1.94 -24.93
CA ARG A 65 -3.75 -0.91 -24.15
C ARG A 65 -4.13 0.48 -24.66
N ASN A 66 -4.48 1.37 -23.73
CA ASN A 66 -4.66 2.78 -24.07
C ASN A 66 -3.38 3.39 -24.67
N PRO A 67 -3.50 4.21 -25.72
CA PRO A 67 -2.37 5.01 -26.19
C PRO A 67 -1.88 5.90 -25.04
N PHE A 68 -0.56 5.98 -24.85
CA PHE A 68 0.09 6.78 -23.80
C PHE A 68 -0.26 6.38 -22.35
N ALA A 69 -0.49 5.09 -22.09
CA ALA A 69 -0.84 4.59 -20.76
C ALA A 69 0.17 4.89 -19.64
N VAL A 70 1.45 5.10 -19.96
CA VAL A 70 2.52 5.35 -18.97
C VAL A 70 3.03 6.78 -19.11
N LYS A 71 3.04 7.51 -18.00
CA LYS A 71 3.58 8.88 -17.93
C LYS A 71 5.10 8.85 -18.13
N ALA A 72 5.64 9.79 -18.90
CA ALA A 72 7.08 9.89 -19.16
C ALA A 72 7.92 9.95 -17.87
N PHE A 73 7.49 10.77 -16.91
CA PHE A 73 8.10 10.85 -15.58
C PHE A 73 8.11 9.49 -14.85
N ALA A 74 6.99 8.76 -14.89
CA ALA A 74 6.89 7.46 -14.24
C ALA A 74 7.81 6.41 -14.89
N GLY A 75 7.96 6.45 -16.23
CA GLY A 75 8.92 5.60 -16.94
C GLY A 75 10.37 5.91 -16.59
N ALA A 76 10.75 7.19 -16.49
CA ALA A 76 12.09 7.60 -16.07
C ALA A 76 12.38 7.19 -14.61
N ALA A 77 11.43 7.43 -13.71
CA ALA A 77 11.55 7.03 -12.30
C ALA A 77 11.65 5.51 -12.15
N ALA A 78 10.85 4.73 -12.88
CA ALA A 78 10.91 3.27 -12.85
C ALA A 78 12.28 2.75 -13.31
N ARG A 79 12.85 3.32 -14.38
CA ARG A 79 14.20 2.96 -14.84
C ARG A 79 15.27 3.27 -13.80
N ALA A 80 15.21 4.45 -13.17
CA ALA A 80 16.13 4.80 -12.09
C ALA A 80 15.98 3.85 -10.88
N ALA A 81 14.74 3.52 -10.52
CA ALA A 81 14.46 2.61 -9.41
C ALA A 81 14.94 1.17 -9.68
N LEU A 82 14.93 0.70 -10.94
CA LEU A 82 15.52 -0.59 -11.32
C LEU A 82 17.05 -0.60 -11.19
N GLN A 83 17.70 0.55 -11.32
CA GLN A 83 19.16 0.65 -11.22
C GLN A 83 19.64 0.77 -9.77
N ASP A 84 18.82 1.34 -8.88
CA ASP A 84 19.16 1.53 -7.46
C ASP A 84 18.84 0.29 -6.60
N GLN A 85 19.62 -0.77 -6.79
CA GLN A 85 19.50 -2.01 -6.01
C GLN A 85 19.85 -1.81 -4.52
N ALA A 86 20.70 -0.82 -4.21
CA ALA A 86 21.08 -0.53 -2.83
C ALA A 86 19.91 0.06 -2.04
N HIS A 87 19.15 0.98 -2.62
CA HIS A 87 17.90 1.48 -2.03
C HIS A 87 16.89 0.35 -1.84
N LEU A 88 16.69 -0.49 -2.86
CA LEU A 88 15.77 -1.62 -2.77
C LEU A 88 16.11 -2.55 -1.60
N ALA A 89 17.39 -2.95 -1.48
CA ALA A 89 17.85 -3.83 -0.41
C ALA A 89 17.61 -3.21 0.98
N ARG A 90 17.92 -1.92 1.17
CA ARG A 90 17.67 -1.21 2.43
C ARG A 90 16.18 -1.16 2.77
N THR A 91 15.32 -0.84 1.79
CA THR A 91 13.86 -0.77 1.98
C THR A 91 13.27 -2.13 2.34
N VAL A 92 13.70 -3.21 1.68
CA VAL A 92 13.24 -4.57 1.98
C VAL A 92 13.72 -5.01 3.37
N ALA A 93 14.99 -4.76 3.72
CA ALA A 93 15.53 -5.10 5.03
C ALA A 93 14.76 -4.39 6.16
N LEU A 94 14.50 -3.08 6.01
CA LEU A 94 13.72 -2.31 6.97
C LEU A 94 12.29 -2.84 7.10
N ALA A 95 11.62 -3.13 5.97
CA ALA A 95 10.26 -3.67 6.02
C ALA A 95 10.20 -5.03 6.73
N ARG A 96 11.21 -5.89 6.53
CA ARG A 96 11.30 -7.19 7.22
C ARG A 96 11.55 -7.04 8.71
N SER A 97 12.49 -6.17 9.10
CA SER A 97 12.79 -5.93 10.53
C SER A 97 11.58 -5.35 11.26
N GLU A 98 10.90 -4.36 10.66
CA GLU A 98 9.71 -3.76 11.25
C GLU A 98 8.53 -4.72 11.29
N ARG A 99 8.37 -5.59 10.27
CA ARG A 99 7.36 -6.64 10.29
C ARG A 99 7.58 -7.63 11.44
N ALA A 100 8.81 -8.06 11.67
CA ALA A 100 9.13 -8.92 12.81
C ALA A 100 8.87 -8.22 14.16
N ARG A 101 9.34 -6.97 14.29
CA ARG A 101 9.12 -6.16 15.49
C ARG A 101 7.63 -5.96 15.80
N LEU A 102 6.84 -5.58 14.79
CA LEU A 102 5.40 -5.37 14.94
C LEU A 102 4.66 -6.68 15.22
N SER A 103 5.04 -7.79 14.59
CA SER A 103 4.45 -9.10 14.88
C SER A 103 4.67 -9.47 16.34
N ALA A 104 5.89 -9.31 16.87
CA ALA A 104 6.19 -9.61 18.27
C ALA A 104 5.37 -8.75 19.24
N VAL A 105 5.25 -7.44 18.96
CA VAL A 105 4.43 -6.52 19.78
C VAL A 105 2.95 -6.91 19.76
N LEU A 106 2.41 -7.25 18.59
CA LEU A 106 1.01 -7.66 18.43
C LEU A 106 0.71 -8.97 19.15
N THR A 107 1.61 -9.95 19.02
CA THR A 107 1.49 -11.25 19.70
C THR A 107 1.59 -11.08 21.21
N ALA A 108 2.52 -10.25 21.71
CA ALA A 108 2.63 -9.95 23.14
C ALA A 108 1.39 -9.23 23.70
N ALA A 109 0.69 -8.46 22.85
CA ALA A 109 -0.60 -7.84 23.19
C ALA A 109 -1.79 -8.83 23.12
N GLY A 110 -1.55 -10.12 22.84
CA GLY A 110 -2.58 -11.16 22.79
C GLY A 110 -3.30 -11.28 21.45
N HIS A 111 -2.79 -10.67 20.38
CA HIS A 111 -3.36 -10.83 19.04
C HIS A 111 -2.80 -12.05 18.32
N GLU A 112 -3.68 -12.74 17.60
CA GLU A 112 -3.31 -13.77 16.63
C GLU A 112 -2.80 -13.07 15.35
N VAL A 113 -1.52 -13.24 15.02
CA VAL A 113 -0.87 -12.61 13.86
C VAL A 113 -0.53 -13.67 12.83
N VAL A 114 -0.93 -13.45 11.57
CA VAL A 114 -0.65 -14.36 10.46
C VAL A 114 0.76 -14.08 9.90
N PRO A 115 1.59 -15.12 9.66
CA PRO A 115 2.86 -14.96 8.97
C PRO A 115 2.68 -14.27 7.62
N SER A 116 3.49 -13.24 7.35
CA SER A 116 3.38 -12.43 6.14
C SER A 116 4.70 -12.33 5.41
N GLN A 117 4.62 -12.45 4.08
CA GLN A 117 5.73 -12.22 3.15
C GLN A 117 5.58 -10.89 2.39
N ALA A 118 4.65 -10.03 2.82
CA ALA A 118 4.40 -8.70 2.25
C ALA A 118 4.92 -7.58 3.17
N ASN A 119 4.69 -6.32 2.81
CA ASN A 119 5.06 -5.16 3.64
C ASN A 119 4.02 -4.79 4.71
N PHE A 120 3.11 -5.71 5.04
CA PHE A 120 2.06 -5.52 6.04
C PHE A 120 1.82 -6.80 6.83
N LEU A 121 1.11 -6.69 7.95
CA LEU A 121 0.68 -7.81 8.77
C LEU A 121 -0.84 -7.91 8.76
N PHE A 122 -1.35 -9.12 8.81
CA PHE A 122 -2.74 -9.41 9.07
C PHE A 122 -2.85 -10.03 10.46
N PHE A 123 -3.76 -9.52 11.29
CA PHE A 123 -3.94 -10.01 12.65
C PHE A 123 -5.41 -9.92 13.08
N ARG A 124 -5.81 -10.79 13.99
CA ARG A 124 -7.19 -10.89 14.47
C ARG A 124 -7.44 -9.88 15.59
N THR A 125 -8.45 -9.04 15.40
CA THR A 125 -8.95 -8.15 16.44
C THR A 125 -10.12 -8.82 17.18
N PRO A 126 -10.18 -8.78 18.53
CA PRO A 126 -11.25 -9.41 19.31
C PRO A 126 -12.63 -8.80 19.03
N THR A 127 -12.67 -7.51 18.70
CA THR A 127 -13.90 -6.76 18.44
C THR A 127 -14.03 -6.43 16.97
N ARG A 128 -15.21 -6.60 16.38
CA ARG A 128 -15.54 -6.05 15.07
C ARG A 128 -15.37 -4.52 15.15
N PRO A 129 -14.50 -3.89 14.34
CA PRO A 129 -14.32 -2.45 14.42
C PRO A 129 -15.66 -1.77 14.13
N ARG A 130 -16.22 -1.03 15.10
CA ARG A 130 -17.30 -0.08 14.81
C ARG A 130 -16.68 0.99 13.92
N ILE A 131 -16.99 0.96 12.63
CA ILE A 131 -16.71 2.06 11.71
C ILE A 131 -17.58 3.23 12.17
N SER A 132 -17.06 4.02 13.11
CA SER A 132 -17.68 5.29 13.50
C SER A 132 -17.10 6.37 12.57
N PRO A 133 -17.91 7.17 11.88
CA PRO A 133 -17.43 8.22 10.97
C PRO A 133 -16.74 9.39 11.70
N ARG A 134 -16.59 9.33 13.03
CA ARG A 134 -15.90 10.34 13.81
C ARG A 134 -14.39 10.11 13.75
N ARG A 135 -13.78 10.70 12.74
CA ARG A 135 -12.44 11.29 12.73
C ARG A 135 -11.40 10.50 13.56
N CYS A 136 -10.84 9.45 12.96
CA CYS A 136 -9.54 8.94 13.39
C CYS A 136 -8.52 10.08 13.21
N GLY A 137 -8.19 10.77 14.31
CA GLY A 137 -7.02 11.64 14.35
C GLY A 137 -5.80 10.79 14.04
N VAL A 138 -4.89 11.34 13.25
CA VAL A 138 -3.62 10.70 12.87
C VAL A 138 -2.91 10.22 14.15
N GLY A 139 -2.76 8.90 14.26
CA GLY A 139 -2.36 8.20 15.47
C GLY A 139 -3.28 6.99 15.61
N ALA A 140 -2.78 5.82 15.21
CA ALA A 140 -3.51 4.54 15.21
C ALA A 140 -4.47 4.47 16.42
N CYS A 141 -5.77 4.51 16.13
CA CYS A 141 -6.81 4.42 17.13
C CYS A 141 -6.87 2.96 17.61
N TRP A 142 -6.00 2.63 18.54
CA TRP A 142 -6.17 1.46 19.38
C TRP A 142 -7.41 1.72 20.24
N SER A 143 -8.45 0.93 20.01
CA SER A 143 -9.64 0.96 20.85
C SER A 143 -9.21 0.79 22.30
N ARG A 144 -9.60 1.76 23.12
CA ARG A 144 -9.34 1.81 24.56
C ARG A 144 -10.05 0.63 25.23
N ALA A 145 -9.39 -0.52 25.29
CA ALA A 145 -9.75 -1.66 26.12
C ALA A 145 -8.47 -2.14 26.80
N GLY A 146 -8.36 -1.88 28.11
CA GLY A 146 -7.22 -2.30 28.93
C GLY A 146 -6.15 -1.22 29.11
N LYS A 147 -5.89 -0.84 30.36
CA LYS A 147 -4.80 0.05 30.75
C LYS A 147 -3.46 -0.68 30.57
N SER A 148 -2.76 -0.45 29.47
CA SER A 148 -1.30 -0.57 29.43
C SER A 148 -0.74 0.45 28.44
N ARG A 149 -0.07 1.48 28.97
CA ARG A 149 0.73 2.40 28.15
C ARG A 149 1.99 1.65 27.73
N LEU A 150 2.12 1.32 26.46
CA LEU A 150 3.42 0.99 25.88
C LEU A 150 4.13 2.32 25.53
N PRO A 151 5.32 2.61 26.09
CA PRO A 151 6.06 3.80 25.72
C PRO A 151 6.66 3.64 24.32
N TRP A 152 6.33 4.58 23.43
CA TRP A 152 7.04 4.80 22.17
C TRP A 152 8.37 5.49 22.49
N THR A 153 9.51 4.82 22.25
CA THR A 153 10.87 5.31 22.55
C THR A 153 11.62 5.81 21.30
N GLY A 154 10.90 6.37 20.32
CA GLY A 154 11.52 7.04 19.18
C GLY A 154 12.02 8.45 19.55
N PRO A 155 13.11 8.96 18.94
CA PRO A 155 13.59 10.31 19.20
C PRO A 155 12.54 11.34 18.77
N ALA A 156 12.09 12.15 19.73
CA ALA A 156 11.17 13.25 19.49
C ALA A 156 11.90 14.39 18.77
N SER A 157 11.63 14.57 17.48
CA SER A 157 11.99 15.80 16.78
C SER A 157 11.13 16.95 17.31
N PRO A 158 11.70 18.09 17.77
CA PRO A 158 10.90 19.21 18.25
C PRO A 158 10.13 19.84 17.07
N SER A 159 8.81 19.74 17.10
CA SER A 159 7.92 20.46 16.18
C SER A 159 7.89 21.95 16.53
N PRO A 160 7.99 22.87 15.55
CA PRO A 160 7.95 24.30 15.81
C PRO A 160 6.58 24.78 16.32
N PRO A 161 6.52 25.86 17.12
CA PRO A 161 5.26 26.38 17.67
C PRO A 161 4.34 26.90 16.58
N ARG A 162 3.05 26.54 16.66
CA ARG A 162 2.00 27.03 15.74
C ARG A 162 1.68 28.51 16.03
N PRO A 163 1.61 29.38 15.01
CA PRO A 163 1.14 30.75 15.21
C PRO A 163 -0.37 30.76 15.57
N LYS A 164 -0.71 31.55 16.60
CA LYS A 164 -2.09 31.82 17.02
C LYS A 164 -2.68 32.90 16.10
N THR A 165 -3.21 32.51 14.95
CA THR A 165 -4.10 33.37 14.16
C THR A 165 -5.43 32.66 13.98
N THR A 166 -6.44 33.14 14.70
CA THR A 166 -7.86 32.81 14.45
C THR A 166 -8.28 33.38 13.10
N PRO A 167 -8.79 32.59 12.14
CA PRO A 167 -9.45 33.16 10.98
C PRO A 167 -10.89 33.49 11.35
N SER A 168 -11.27 34.77 11.22
CA SER A 168 -12.67 35.20 11.30
C SER A 168 -13.44 34.67 10.09
N TRP A 169 -14.22 33.61 10.28
CA TRP A 169 -15.21 33.17 9.30
C TRP A 169 -16.60 33.55 9.83
N MET A 170 -17.27 34.46 9.14
CA MET A 170 -18.70 34.75 9.36
C MET A 170 -19.53 33.50 9.04
N PRO A 171 -20.62 33.21 9.78
CA PRO A 171 -21.49 32.09 9.46
C PRO A 171 -22.40 32.41 8.27
N CYS A 172 -22.43 31.49 7.30
CA CYS A 172 -23.33 31.48 6.15
C CYS A 172 -24.80 31.33 6.62
N PRO A 173 -25.75 32.22 6.23
CA PRO A 173 -27.13 32.14 6.67
C PRO A 173 -27.89 31.00 5.95
N ARG A 174 -28.63 30.22 6.75
CA ARG A 174 -29.50 29.10 6.35
C ARG A 174 -30.44 29.49 5.19
N ARG A 175 -30.30 28.86 4.03
CA ARG A 175 -31.32 28.92 2.94
C ARG A 175 -32.60 28.21 3.39
N LYS A 176 -33.67 28.99 3.54
CA LYS A 176 -35.05 28.49 3.68
C LYS A 176 -35.49 27.79 2.38
N ARG A 177 -36.22 26.68 2.51
CA ARG A 177 -36.95 26.01 1.43
C ARG A 177 -37.94 26.99 0.79
N CYS A 178 -37.83 27.22 -0.52
CA CYS A 178 -38.91 27.79 -1.32
C CYS A 178 -39.60 26.65 -2.07
N ARG A 179 -40.88 26.43 -1.78
CA ARG A 179 -41.82 25.71 -2.63
C ARG A 179 -42.31 26.69 -3.71
N SER A 180 -42.41 26.24 -4.96
CA SER A 180 -43.15 26.92 -6.02
C SER A 180 -44.10 25.92 -6.70
N PRO A 181 -45.30 26.33 -7.14
CA PRO A 181 -46.33 25.42 -7.66
C PRO A 181 -46.19 25.15 -9.18
N ALA A 182 -46.82 24.07 -9.62
CA ALA A 182 -46.81 23.53 -10.98
C ALA A 182 -47.52 24.42 -12.03
N PRO A 183 -47.16 24.34 -13.33
CA PRO A 183 -47.95 24.93 -14.40
C PRO A 183 -49.00 23.94 -14.95
N ARG A 184 -50.04 24.53 -15.56
CA ARG A 184 -51.19 23.89 -16.21
C ARG A 184 -50.82 23.18 -17.51
#